data_AF-A0A2X2W9J9-F1
#
_entry.id   AF-A0A2X2W9J9-F1
#
_cell.length_a   1.000
_cell.length_b   1.000
_cell.length_c   1.000
_cell.angle_alpha   90.00
_cell.angle_beta   90.00
_cell.angle_gamma   90.00
#
_symmetry.space_group_name_H-M   'P 1'
#
loop_
_entity.id
_entity.type
_entity.pdbx_description
1 polymer ?
#
loop_
_entity_poly.entity_id
_entity_poly.type
_entity_poly.pdbx_seq_one_letter_code
_entity_poly.pdbx_strand_id
1 'polypeptide(L)'
;MQQDLLSLNVSNDNDESDDSLSWHARLKERLSSMTSRRAVTAPTAMEIMTTSIQVLENRLKRNRMAGDPPDILIQPFCPQISTLDFHRASAAIAAGQLAVEKKMDELLPLVRTDV
;
A
#
# COMPACT_ATOMS: atom_id res chain seq x y z
N MET A 1 2.89 -22.07 53.71
CA MET A 1 2.12 -21.17 52.84
C MET A 1 0.73 -21.78 52.74
N GLN A 2 -0.28 -21.10 53.30
CA GLN A 2 -1.69 -21.50 53.34
C GLN A 2 -2.18 -21.81 51.91
N GLN A 3 -2.84 -22.93 51.60
CA GLN A 3 -4.16 -23.42 52.03
C GLN A 3 -5.33 -22.47 51.75
N ASP A 4 -6.33 -23.08 51.09
CA ASP A 4 -7.77 -22.84 51.20
C ASP A 4 -8.45 -21.98 50.13
N LEU A 5 -9.68 -22.28 49.68
CA LEU A 5 -10.62 -23.41 49.78
C LEU A 5 -11.83 -22.98 48.92
N LEU A 6 -12.53 -23.96 48.36
CA LEU A 6 -14.00 -23.99 48.20
C LEU A 6 -14.74 -22.83 47.52
N SER A 7 -15.24 -23.16 46.33
CA SER A 7 -16.63 -22.99 45.87
C SER A 7 -17.53 -22.02 46.66
N LEU A 8 -18.08 -21.04 45.95
CA LEU A 8 -19.43 -20.51 46.18
C LEU A 8 -19.97 -19.95 44.86
N ASN A 9 -20.68 -20.79 44.10
CA ASN A 9 -21.67 -20.30 43.15
C ASN A 9 -22.92 -19.99 43.99
N VAL A 10 -23.06 -18.73 44.42
CA VAL A 10 -24.31 -18.26 45.02
C VAL A 10 -25.18 -17.76 43.86
N SER A 11 -26.00 -18.67 43.33
CA SER A 11 -27.23 -18.27 42.69
C SER A 11 -28.18 -17.88 43.81
N ASN A 12 -28.41 -16.59 44.00
CA ASN A 12 -29.59 -16.14 44.73
C ASN A 12 -30.42 -15.26 43.80
N ASP A 13 -31.65 -15.70 43.63
CA ASP A 13 -32.70 -15.14 42.79
C ASP A 13 -33.03 -13.69 43.16
N ASN A 14 -33.40 -12.96 42.10
CA ASN A 14 -34.45 -11.94 41.98
C ASN A 14 -34.59 -10.85 43.05
N ASP A 15 -34.46 -9.60 42.60
CA ASP A 15 -35.46 -8.56 42.89
C ASP A 15 -35.55 -7.56 41.71
N GLU A 16 -36.80 -7.17 41.45
CA GLU A 16 -37.30 -6.41 40.32
C GLU A 16 -36.89 -4.92 40.25
N SER A 17 -36.86 -4.44 39.00
CA SER A 17 -37.17 -3.08 38.51
C SER A 17 -36.45 -1.86 39.09
N ASP A 18 -35.61 -1.20 38.28
CA ASP A 18 -35.86 0.21 37.95
C ASP A 18 -35.12 0.70 36.67
N ASP A 19 -35.73 1.70 36.06
CA ASP A 19 -35.66 2.30 34.72
C ASP A 19 -34.26 2.81 34.21
N SER A 20 -33.32 1.92 33.86
CA SER A 20 -31.97 2.30 33.38
C SER A 20 -31.60 1.87 31.95
N LEU A 21 -32.57 1.64 31.07
CA LEU A 21 -32.33 0.90 29.81
C LEU A 21 -31.92 1.72 28.55
N SER A 22 -31.66 3.03 28.61
CA SER A 22 -31.33 3.80 27.39
C SER A 22 -29.85 4.19 27.22
N TRP A 23 -29.10 4.31 28.32
CA TRP A 23 -27.73 4.84 28.25
C TRP A 23 -26.72 3.81 27.74
N HIS A 24 -26.85 2.56 28.19
CA HIS A 24 -26.00 1.46 27.77
C HIS A 24 -26.18 1.12 26.28
N ALA A 25 -27.39 1.25 25.74
CA ALA A 25 -27.68 1.02 24.33
C ALA A 25 -26.97 2.04 23.44
N ARG A 26 -27.06 3.34 23.78
CA ARG A 26 -26.38 4.43 23.05
C ARG A 26 -24.85 4.36 23.18
N LEU A 27 -24.35 3.90 24.31
CA LEU A 27 -22.92 3.68 24.51
C LEU A 27 -22.41 2.51 23.66
N LYS A 28 -23.15 1.40 23.61
CA LYS A 28 -22.82 0.21 22.81
C LYS A 28 -22.83 0.51 21.31
N GLU A 29 -23.76 1.33 20.84
CA GLU A 29 -23.84 1.77 19.43
C GLU A 29 -22.64 2.66 19.04
N ARG A 30 -22.24 3.60 19.90
CA ARG A 30 -21.04 4.45 19.69
C ARG A 30 -19.72 3.67 19.79
N LEU A 31 -19.64 2.64 20.63
CA LEU A 31 -18.48 1.73 20.66
C LEU A 31 -18.44 0.78 19.46
N SER A 32 -19.60 0.34 18.97
CA SER A 32 -19.71 -0.47 17.76
C SER A 32 -19.22 0.30 16.53
N SER A 33 -19.58 1.57 16.40
CA SER A 33 -19.07 2.44 15.32
C SER A 33 -17.56 2.68 15.37
N MET A 34 -16.92 2.47 16.53
CA MET A 34 -15.47 2.63 16.71
C MET A 34 -14.67 1.34 16.46
N THR A 35 -15.36 0.21 16.27
CA THR A 35 -14.76 -1.13 16.11
C THR A 35 -14.68 -1.60 14.66
N SER A 36 -15.18 -0.82 13.69
CA SER A 36 -14.81 -1.04 12.28
C SER A 36 -13.36 -0.61 12.00
N ARG A 37 -12.41 -1.13 12.78
CA ARG A 37 -11.00 -1.18 12.35
C ARG A 37 -10.99 -2.10 11.15
N ARG A 38 -10.76 -1.52 9.96
CA ARG A 38 -10.36 -2.30 8.78
C ARG A 38 -9.31 -3.30 9.23
N ALA A 39 -9.62 -4.59 9.14
CA ALA A 39 -8.64 -5.63 9.34
C ALA A 39 -7.55 -5.40 8.27
N VAL A 40 -6.41 -4.85 8.68
CA VAL A 40 -5.25 -4.73 7.81
C VAL A 40 -4.74 -6.15 7.61
N THR A 41 -5.09 -6.75 6.48
CA THR A 41 -4.53 -8.03 6.08
C THR A 41 -3.03 -7.86 5.93
N ALA A 42 -2.27 -8.69 6.64
CA ALA A 42 -0.82 -8.71 6.48
C ALA A 42 -0.48 -9.03 5.01
N PRO A 43 0.53 -8.35 4.43
CA PRO A 43 0.94 -8.61 3.06
C PRO A 43 1.50 -10.04 2.92
N THR A 44 1.31 -10.60 1.74
CA THR A 44 1.87 -11.92 1.38
C THR A 44 3.40 -11.83 1.25
N ALA A 45 4.08 -12.97 1.42
CA ALA A 45 5.53 -13.03 1.25
C ALA A 45 5.98 -12.54 -0.15
N MET A 46 5.18 -12.84 -1.20
CA MET A 46 5.44 -12.38 -2.56
C MET A 46 5.36 -10.87 -2.69
N GLU A 47 4.32 -10.24 -2.14
CA GLU A 47 4.18 -8.77 -2.14
C GLU A 47 5.33 -8.08 -1.40
N ILE A 48 5.76 -8.64 -0.26
CA ILE A 48 6.90 -8.13 0.48
C ILE A 48 8.18 -8.21 -0.36
N MET A 49 8.44 -9.35 -1.02
CA MET A 49 9.60 -9.51 -1.89
C MET A 49 9.58 -8.53 -3.07
N THR A 50 8.46 -8.45 -3.81
CA THR A 50 8.31 -7.53 -4.95
C THR A 50 8.52 -6.08 -4.53
N THR A 51 7.93 -5.66 -3.40
CA THR A 51 8.10 -4.31 -2.87
C THR A 51 9.55 -4.05 -2.46
N SER A 52 10.21 -5.02 -1.84
CA SER A 52 11.62 -4.92 -1.43
C SER A 52 12.54 -4.74 -2.63
N ILE A 53 12.33 -5.52 -3.70
CA ILE A 53 13.09 -5.39 -4.96
C ILE A 53 12.86 -4.01 -5.57
N GLN A 54 11.61 -3.54 -5.63
CA GLN A 54 11.29 -2.22 -6.18
C GLN A 54 11.99 -1.09 -5.40
N VAL A 55 12.05 -1.19 -4.07
CA VAL A 55 12.78 -0.23 -3.23
C VAL A 55 14.28 -0.27 -3.51
N LEU A 56 14.87 -1.47 -3.60
CA LEU A 56 16.30 -1.66 -3.91
C LEU A 56 16.65 -1.10 -5.28
N GLU A 57 15.89 -1.44 -6.31
CA GLU A 57 16.06 -0.90 -7.67
C GLU A 57 15.99 0.62 -7.68
N ASN A 58 14.99 1.19 -7.02
CA ASN A 58 14.80 2.63 -6.97
C ASN A 58 15.95 3.34 -6.24
N ARG A 59 16.50 2.72 -5.20
CA ARG A 59 17.68 3.25 -4.50
C ARG A 59 18.94 3.16 -5.36
N LEU A 60 19.15 2.02 -6.03
CA LEU A 60 20.29 1.82 -6.92
C LEU A 60 20.25 2.79 -8.11
N LYS A 61 19.09 2.92 -8.78
CA LYS A 61 18.88 3.87 -9.88
C LYS A 61 19.20 5.30 -9.43
N ARG A 62 18.69 5.75 -8.29
CA ARG A 62 18.98 7.10 -7.75
C ARG A 62 20.45 7.29 -7.41
N ASN A 63 21.10 6.29 -6.82
CA ASN A 63 22.52 6.39 -6.50
C ASN A 63 23.38 6.49 -7.76
N ARG A 64 23.07 5.70 -8.80
CA ARG A 64 23.75 5.79 -10.10
C ARG A 64 23.51 7.13 -10.77
N MET A 65 22.27 7.61 -10.83
CA MET A 65 21.94 8.93 -11.40
C MET A 65 22.66 10.08 -10.68
N ALA A 66 22.93 9.95 -9.37
CA ALA A 66 23.66 10.95 -8.61
C ALA A 66 25.18 10.90 -8.82
N GLY A 67 25.73 9.70 -9.08
CA GLY A 67 27.17 9.53 -9.31
C GLY A 67 27.58 9.78 -10.77
N ASP A 68 26.77 9.29 -11.71
CA ASP A 68 26.99 9.37 -13.15
C ASP A 68 25.64 9.60 -13.85
N PRO A 69 25.17 10.87 -13.91
CA PRO A 69 23.90 11.19 -14.55
C PRO A 69 24.00 10.97 -16.07
N PRO A 70 22.94 10.46 -16.72
CA PRO A 70 22.90 10.35 -18.17
C PRO A 70 22.81 11.73 -18.82
N ASP A 71 23.35 11.86 -20.03
CA ASP A 71 23.27 13.10 -20.82
C ASP A 71 21.80 13.48 -21.09
N ILE A 72 20.97 12.50 -21.45
CA ILE A 72 19.54 12.66 -21.69
C ILE A 72 18.77 11.57 -20.95
N LEU A 73 17.78 11.99 -20.17
CA LEU A 73 16.89 11.09 -19.42
C LEU A 73 15.52 10.98 -20.10
N ILE A 74 15.17 9.78 -20.53
CA ILE A 74 13.85 9.45 -21.09
C ILE A 74 13.06 8.65 -20.05
N GLN A 75 11.89 9.16 -19.67
CA GLN A 75 11.02 8.55 -18.66
C GLN A 75 9.58 8.44 -19.18
N PRO A 76 9.20 7.28 -19.73
CA PRO A 76 7.82 7.00 -20.13
C PRO A 76 6.87 7.04 -18.94
N PHE A 77 5.72 7.69 -19.09
CA PHE A 77 4.72 7.83 -18.03
C PHE A 77 3.67 6.72 -18.11
N CYS A 78 3.78 5.72 -17.23
CA CYS A 78 2.91 4.54 -17.20
C CYS A 78 2.44 4.18 -15.77
N PRO A 79 1.79 5.09 -15.00
CA PRO A 79 1.54 4.85 -13.58
C PRO A 79 0.52 3.74 -13.29
N GLN A 80 -0.36 3.39 -14.23
CA GLN A 80 -1.35 2.33 -14.03
C GLN A 80 -0.91 0.97 -14.58
N ILE A 81 0.29 0.83 -15.17
CA ILE A 81 0.76 -0.43 -15.77
C ILE A 81 1.70 -1.12 -14.79
N SER A 82 1.32 -2.31 -14.31
CA SER A 82 2.17 -3.15 -13.47
C SER A 82 3.20 -3.91 -14.30
N THR A 83 4.22 -4.46 -13.65
CA THR A 83 5.32 -5.20 -14.31
C THR A 83 4.87 -6.44 -15.07
N LEU A 84 3.73 -7.04 -14.69
CA LEU A 84 3.18 -8.25 -15.29
C LEU A 84 1.95 -8.00 -16.19
N ASP A 85 1.60 -6.73 -16.46
CA ASP A 85 0.42 -6.36 -17.27
C ASP A 85 0.70 -6.46 -18.78
N PHE A 86 1.02 -7.66 -19.27
CA PHE A 86 1.40 -7.88 -20.68
C PHE A 86 0.29 -7.48 -21.68
N HIS A 87 -0.97 -7.55 -21.28
CA HIS A 87 -2.11 -7.15 -22.10
C HIS A 87 -2.12 -5.64 -22.42
N ARG A 88 -1.39 -4.81 -21.67
CA ARG A 88 -1.29 -3.35 -21.85
C ARG A 88 -0.01 -2.92 -22.57
N ALA A 89 0.71 -3.86 -23.19
CA ALA A 89 1.97 -3.57 -23.87
C ALA A 89 1.85 -2.44 -24.91
N SER A 90 0.75 -2.40 -25.67
CA SER A 90 0.50 -1.35 -26.67
C SER A 90 0.49 0.06 -26.05
N ALA A 91 -0.15 0.23 -24.90
CA ALA A 91 -0.18 1.50 -24.17
C ALA A 91 1.20 1.90 -23.64
N ALA A 92 1.98 0.93 -23.14
CA ALA A 92 3.34 1.18 -22.68
C ALA A 92 4.28 1.60 -23.84
N ILE A 93 4.15 0.97 -25.01
CA ILE A 93 4.93 1.32 -26.21
C ILE A 93 4.59 2.74 -26.67
N ALA A 94 3.30 3.07 -26.76
CA ALA A 94 2.85 4.42 -27.14
C ALA A 94 3.36 5.49 -26.15
N ALA A 95 3.31 5.22 -24.84
CA ALA A 95 3.88 6.12 -23.83
C ALA A 95 5.40 6.29 -23.99
N GLY A 96 6.11 5.23 -24.41
CA GLY A 96 7.52 5.27 -24.75
C GLY A 96 7.81 6.17 -25.95
N GLN A 97 7.06 5.99 -27.05
CA GLN A 97 7.17 6.82 -28.26
C GLN A 97 6.96 8.30 -27.92
N LEU A 98 5.89 8.62 -27.18
CA LEU A 98 5.58 9.98 -26.77
C LEU A 98 6.68 10.59 -25.88
N ALA A 99 7.28 9.80 -24.99
CA ALA A 99 8.39 10.26 -24.15
C ALA A 99 9.64 10.60 -24.97
N VAL A 100 9.90 9.85 -26.04
CA VAL A 100 10.99 10.13 -27.00
C VAL A 100 10.68 11.38 -27.82
N GLU A 101 9.47 11.50 -28.36
CA GLU A 101 9.02 12.67 -29.13
C GLU A 101 9.18 13.98 -28.33
N LYS A 102 8.85 13.96 -27.04
CA LYS A 102 9.05 15.11 -26.13
C LYS A 102 10.51 15.52 -25.95
N LYS A 103 11.45 14.62 -26.24
CA LYS A 103 12.89 14.82 -26.09
C LYS A 103 13.61 14.94 -27.44
N MET A 104 12.86 15.04 -28.53
CA MET A 104 13.41 15.04 -29.89
C MET A 104 14.45 16.15 -30.10
N ASP A 105 14.18 17.36 -29.60
CA ASP A 105 15.09 18.51 -29.74
C ASP A 105 16.47 18.26 -29.07
N GLU A 106 16.49 17.56 -27.95
CA GLU A 106 17.73 17.17 -27.25
C GLU A 106 18.42 16.00 -27.96
N LEU A 107 17.65 15.10 -28.59
CA LEU A 107 18.16 13.88 -29.22
C LEU A 107 18.72 14.11 -30.63
N LEU A 108 18.08 14.93 -31.45
CA LEU A 108 18.44 15.15 -32.85
C LEU A 108 19.92 15.53 -33.07
N PRO A 109 20.53 16.42 -32.26
CA PRO A 109 21.95 16.77 -32.42
C PRO A 109 22.92 15.62 -32.11
N LEU A 110 22.49 14.61 -31.35
CA LEU A 110 23.31 13.47 -30.94
C LEU A 110 23.22 12.30 -31.91
N VAL A 111 22.18 12.26 -32.73
CA VAL A 111 22.07 11.27 -33.80
C VAL A 111 23.06 11.67 -34.89
N ARG A 112 24.04 10.81 -35.15
CA ARG A 112 24.85 10.93 -36.36
C ARG A 112 23.94 10.73 -37.56
N THR A 113 23.44 11.82 -38.12
CA THR A 113 22.94 11.83 -39.49
C THR A 113 24.15 11.80 -40.40
N ASP A 114 24.56 10.60 -40.82
CA ASP A 114 25.43 10.41 -41.98
C ASP A 114 24.61 10.73 -43.24
N VAL A 115 24.23 12.00 -43.44
CA VAL A 115 23.67 12.54 -44.69
C VAL A 115 24.13 13.98 -44.88
#